data_AF-A0A9D7W7J7-F1
#
_entry.id   AF-A0A9D7W7J7-F1
#
_cell.length_a   1.000
_cell.length_b   1.000
_cell.length_c   1.000
_cell.angle_alpha   90.00
_cell.angle_beta   90.00
_cell.angle_gamma   90.00
#
_symmetry.space_group_name_H-M   'P 1'
#
loop_
_entity.id
_entity.type
_entity.pdbx_description
1 polymer ?
#
loop_
_entity_poly.entity_id
_entity_poly.type
_entity_poly.pdbx_seq_one_letter_code
_entity_poly.pdbx_strand_id
1 'polypeptide(L)'
;MSPGERQEFMRIARRLIEVGAYLKRDQKYFGLMVKRNKWTNAVMQCGDHYVEKFISEDLLQRDASEEEKYVISDPGRSFYLRGKTPAHAFLAQHHQLESKEDGVMFKNSQTPLAWLKSRNGKNQKGAIVFDDVEFAAGERLCRDFELSQSCKSITLDLSRVSVQDGRRAGHEYSDVPGAVLDARKVYIKL
;
A
#
# COMPACT_ATOMS: atom_id res chain seq x y z
N MET A 1 7.36 3.04 -18.86
CA MET A 1 8.74 3.60 -18.70
C MET A 1 9.79 2.55 -18.29
N SER A 2 10.94 2.51 -18.95
CA SER A 2 12.09 1.62 -18.65
C SER A 2 12.93 2.11 -17.44
N PRO A 3 13.81 1.28 -16.83
CA PRO A 3 14.66 1.71 -15.72
C PRO A 3 15.57 2.90 -16.06
N GLY A 4 16.11 2.95 -17.28
CA GLY A 4 16.94 4.06 -17.75
C GLY A 4 16.14 5.35 -17.92
N GLU A 5 14.95 5.27 -18.54
CA GLU A 5 14.03 6.41 -18.65
C GLU A 5 13.60 6.92 -17.27
N ARG A 6 13.36 6.01 -16.32
CA ARG A 6 13.02 6.38 -14.93
C ARG A 6 14.17 7.13 -14.27
N GLN A 7 15.39 6.63 -14.38
CA GLN A 7 16.57 7.28 -13.82
C GLN A 7 16.75 8.68 -14.42
N GLU A 8 16.57 8.80 -15.74
CA GLU A 8 16.68 10.07 -16.44
C GLU A 8 15.59 11.07 -15.99
N PHE A 9 14.34 10.61 -15.86
CA PHE A 9 13.26 11.44 -15.31
C PHE A 9 13.60 11.93 -13.90
N MET A 10 14.04 11.05 -13.01
CA MET A 10 14.41 11.42 -11.64
C MET A 10 15.57 12.43 -11.63
N ARG A 11 16.50 12.32 -12.57
CA ARG A 11 17.65 13.22 -12.74
C ARG A 11 17.23 14.64 -13.10
N ILE A 12 16.27 14.82 -14.01
CA ILE A 12 15.78 16.13 -14.44
C ILE A 12 14.70 16.70 -13.50
N ALA A 13 13.80 15.85 -12.98
CA ALA A 13 12.67 16.24 -12.15
C ALA A 13 13.11 16.90 -10.84
N ARG A 14 14.29 16.54 -10.31
CA ARG A 14 14.89 17.19 -9.14
C ARG A 14 15.03 18.72 -9.30
N ARG A 15 15.16 19.21 -10.54
CA ARG A 15 15.27 20.64 -10.87
C ARG A 15 13.98 21.20 -11.43
N LEU A 16 13.21 20.42 -12.18
CA LEU A 16 11.92 20.87 -12.73
C LEU A 16 10.86 21.17 -11.65
N ILE A 17 11.03 20.68 -10.43
CA ILE A 17 10.16 21.02 -9.29
C ILE A 17 10.45 22.44 -8.74
N GLU A 18 11.60 23.03 -9.06
CA GLU A 18 11.89 24.41 -8.68
C GLU A 18 10.89 25.36 -9.37
N VAL A 19 10.42 26.38 -8.64
CA VAL A 19 9.41 27.31 -9.16
C VAL A 19 9.95 28.05 -10.39
N GLY A 20 9.20 27.98 -11.50
CA GLY A 20 9.57 28.58 -12.77
C GLY A 20 10.66 27.84 -13.55
N ALA A 21 10.99 26.60 -13.18
CA ALA A 21 11.84 25.74 -13.99
C ALA A 21 11.06 25.16 -15.18
N TYR A 22 11.70 25.07 -16.34
CA TYR A 22 11.11 24.51 -17.55
C TYR A 22 12.17 23.85 -18.44
N LEU A 23 11.73 22.97 -19.33
CA LEU A 23 12.48 22.50 -20.47
C LEU A 23 12.12 23.34 -21.69
N LYS A 24 13.13 23.75 -22.45
CA LYS A 24 12.95 24.40 -23.75
C LYS A 24 13.75 23.65 -24.80
N ARG A 25 13.19 23.54 -26.01
CA ARG A 25 13.91 22.97 -27.14
C ARG A 25 15.10 23.86 -27.52
N ASP A 26 16.27 23.23 -27.58
CA ASP A 26 17.48 23.74 -28.24
C ASP A 26 17.71 22.91 -29.53
N GLN A 27 18.62 23.34 -30.40
CA GLN A 27 18.80 22.78 -31.75
C GLN A 27 18.91 21.25 -31.77
N LYS A 28 19.56 20.64 -30.77
CA LYS A 28 19.84 19.19 -30.71
C LYS A 28 19.28 18.47 -29.47
N TYR A 29 18.83 19.20 -28.46
CA TYR A 29 18.38 18.64 -27.18
C TYR A 29 17.40 19.59 -26.49
N PHE A 30 16.74 19.15 -25.42
CA PHE A 30 16.01 20.04 -24.53
C PHE A 30 16.90 20.53 -23.39
N GLY A 31 17.00 21.85 -23.24
CA GLY A 31 17.72 22.49 -22.15
C GLY A 31 16.81 22.74 -20.95
N LEU A 32 17.25 22.32 -19.77
CA LEU A 32 16.57 22.62 -18.51
C LEU A 32 17.01 23.99 -18.00
N MET A 33 16.05 24.91 -17.93
CA MET A 33 16.23 26.30 -17.50
C MET A 33 15.67 26.50 -16.09
N VAL A 34 16.37 27.27 -15.25
CA VAL A 34 15.96 27.55 -13.86
C VAL A 34 16.15 29.03 -13.53
N LYS A 35 15.42 29.52 -12.54
CA LYS A 35 15.50 30.92 -12.09
C LYS A 35 16.90 31.32 -11.59
N ARG A 36 17.63 30.38 -10.97
CA ARG A 36 18.95 30.64 -10.35
C ARG A 36 19.96 31.24 -11.33
N ASN A 37 19.95 30.85 -12.59
CA ASN A 37 20.82 31.40 -13.62
C ASN A 37 20.08 32.34 -14.58
N LYS A 38 18.98 32.95 -14.12
CA LYS A 38 18.13 33.85 -14.92
C LYS A 38 17.69 33.24 -16.26
N TRP A 39 17.56 31.91 -16.32
CA TRP A 39 17.19 31.16 -17.53
C TRP A 39 18.09 31.40 -18.75
N THR A 40 19.34 31.85 -18.54
CA THR A 40 20.25 32.16 -19.65
C THR A 40 20.95 30.94 -20.22
N ASN A 41 21.26 29.95 -19.37
CA ASN A 41 21.99 28.75 -19.74
C ASN A 41 21.23 27.49 -19.30
N ALA A 42 21.32 26.43 -20.09
CA ALA A 42 20.79 25.13 -19.67
C ALA A 42 21.65 24.57 -18.52
N VAL A 43 21.02 24.24 -17.39
CA VAL A 43 21.70 23.58 -16.26
C VAL A 43 21.85 22.08 -16.51
N MET A 44 20.97 21.52 -17.33
CA MET A 44 20.97 20.12 -17.73
C MET A 44 20.46 20.00 -19.16
N GLN A 45 20.89 18.95 -19.86
CA GLN A 45 20.40 18.59 -21.19
C GLN A 45 19.61 17.28 -21.10
N CYS A 46 18.51 17.20 -21.83
CA CYS A 46 17.68 16.01 -21.97
C CYS A 46 17.48 15.71 -23.46
N GLY A 47 17.62 14.45 -23.85
CA GLY A 47 17.44 14.03 -25.23
C GLY A 47 15.97 14.03 -25.64
N ASP A 48 15.70 14.26 -26.93
CA ASP A 48 14.34 14.36 -27.48
C ASP A 48 13.47 13.15 -27.15
N HIS A 49 14.00 11.94 -27.35
CA HIS A 49 13.28 10.69 -27.08
C HIS A 49 12.79 10.56 -25.63
N TYR A 50 13.54 11.10 -24.66
CA TYR A 50 13.12 11.11 -23.27
C TYR A 50 11.98 12.10 -23.05
N VAL A 51 12.08 13.30 -23.62
CA VAL A 51 11.04 14.33 -23.49
C VAL A 51 9.73 13.87 -24.11
N GLU A 52 9.77 13.31 -25.33
CA GLU A 52 8.60 12.71 -25.98
C GLU A 52 7.98 11.60 -25.13
N LYS A 53 8.83 10.75 -24.54
CA LYS A 53 8.38 9.68 -23.64
C LYS A 53 7.69 10.25 -22.40
N PHE A 54 8.26 11.27 -21.77
CA PHE A 54 7.71 11.89 -20.56
C PHE A 54 6.42 12.65 -20.84
N ILE A 55 6.25 13.23 -22.03
CA ILE A 55 4.97 13.81 -22.47
C ILE A 55 3.94 12.70 -22.66
N SER A 56 4.29 11.59 -23.33
CA SER A 56 3.37 10.46 -23.57
C SER A 56 2.89 9.74 -22.29
N GLU A 57 3.64 9.89 -21.19
CA GLU A 57 3.33 9.29 -19.89
C GLU A 57 2.78 10.34 -18.90
N ASP A 58 2.35 11.51 -19.39
CA ASP A 58 1.79 12.63 -18.61
C ASP A 58 2.70 13.15 -17.49
N LEU A 59 4.03 12.98 -17.60
CA LEU A 59 5.00 13.46 -16.61
C LEU A 59 5.45 14.90 -16.87
N LEU A 60 5.35 15.35 -18.13
CA LEU A 60 5.59 16.72 -18.57
C LEU A 60 4.36 17.23 -19.30
N GLN A 61 4.13 18.54 -19.23
CA GLN A 61 3.08 19.22 -19.97
C GLN A 61 3.61 20.53 -20.57
N ARG A 62 2.95 21.03 -21.61
CA ARG A 62 3.26 22.37 -22.13
C ARG A 62 2.86 23.43 -21.11
N ASP A 63 3.65 24.49 -21.03
CA ASP A 63 3.27 25.68 -20.27
C ASP A 63 2.07 26.36 -20.97
N ALA A 64 1.09 26.76 -20.17
CA ALA A 64 -0.09 27.46 -20.68
C ALA A 64 0.26 28.86 -21.23
N SER A 65 1.36 29.44 -20.75
CA SER A 65 1.77 30.80 -21.17
C SER A 65 2.64 30.81 -22.41
N GLU A 66 3.38 29.72 -22.68
CA GLU A 66 4.38 29.66 -23.74
C GLU A 66 4.48 28.25 -24.34
N GLU A 67 4.09 28.09 -25.61
CA GLU A 67 4.00 26.77 -26.28
C GLU A 67 5.34 26.02 -26.40
N GLU A 68 6.47 26.74 -26.40
CA GLU A 68 7.80 26.15 -26.52
C GLU A 68 8.39 25.65 -25.19
N LYS A 69 7.68 25.86 -24.08
CA LYS A 69 8.12 25.48 -22.74
C LYS A 69 7.37 24.26 -22.25
N TYR A 70 8.11 23.33 -21.67
CA TYR A 70 7.57 22.16 -21.00
C TYR A 70 7.88 22.22 -19.52
N VAL A 71 6.86 22.06 -18.68
CA VAL A 71 6.94 22.06 -17.23
C VAL A 71 6.59 20.69 -16.69
N ILE A 72 6.98 20.42 -15.44
CA ILE A 72 6.55 19.19 -14.76
C ILE A 72 5.04 19.26 -14.49
N SER A 73 4.32 18.20 -14.84
CA SER A 73 2.90 18.07 -14.55
C SER A 73 2.66 17.65 -13.09
N ASP A 74 1.42 17.72 -12.62
CA ASP A 74 1.06 17.21 -11.28
C ASP A 74 1.31 15.70 -11.12
N PRO A 75 0.97 14.84 -12.10
CA PRO A 75 1.37 13.42 -12.09
C PRO A 75 2.89 13.24 -12.04
N GLY A 76 3.65 14.00 -12.84
CA GLY A 76 5.12 13.96 -12.87
C GLY A 76 5.75 14.37 -11.53
N ARG A 77 5.20 15.42 -10.91
CA ARG A 77 5.63 15.87 -9.59
C ARG A 77 5.37 14.82 -8.53
N SER A 78 4.18 14.23 -8.54
CA SER A 78 3.81 13.13 -7.63
C SER A 78 4.68 11.90 -7.84
N PHE A 79 4.99 11.55 -9.10
CA PHE A 79 5.88 10.45 -9.45
C PHE A 79 7.28 10.64 -8.85
N TYR A 80 7.86 11.83 -9.02
CA TYR A 80 9.17 12.14 -8.45
C TYR A 80 9.17 12.07 -6.91
N LEU A 81 8.17 12.66 -6.26
CA LEU A 81 8.06 12.67 -4.80
C LEU A 81 7.94 11.24 -4.24
N ARG A 82 7.13 10.39 -4.89
CA ARG A 82 7.03 8.97 -4.53
C ARG A 82 8.36 8.25 -4.71
N GLY A 83 9.07 8.50 -5.81
CA GLY A 83 10.38 7.90 -6.07
C GLY A 83 11.48 8.31 -5.08
N LYS A 84 11.36 9.50 -4.46
CA LYS A 84 12.28 9.99 -3.42
C LYS A 84 11.96 9.44 -2.03
N THR A 85 10.70 9.07 -1.79
CA THR A 85 10.25 8.59 -0.49
C THR A 85 10.67 7.12 -0.33
N PRO A 86 11.28 6.72 0.81
CA PRO A 86 11.59 5.32 1.06
C PRO A 86 10.30 4.48 1.02
N ALA A 87 10.38 3.29 0.43
CA ALA A 87 9.24 2.44 0.09
C ALA A 87 8.25 2.16 1.25
N HIS A 88 8.70 2.29 2.50
CA HIS A 88 7.92 1.99 3.70
C HIS A 88 6.99 3.11 4.18
N ALA A 89 7.13 4.36 3.71
CA ALA A 89 6.31 5.47 4.21
C ALA A 89 4.82 5.37 3.80
N PHE A 90 4.54 4.82 2.61
CA PHE A 90 3.16 4.64 2.13
C PHE A 90 2.47 3.42 2.77
N LEU A 91 3.23 2.36 3.02
CA LEU A 91 2.76 1.20 3.80
C LEU A 91 2.38 1.62 5.23
N ALA A 92 3.18 2.47 5.87
CA ALA A 92 2.87 3.00 7.19
C ALA A 92 1.55 3.79 7.24
N GLN A 93 1.27 4.60 6.21
CA GLN A 93 0.04 5.40 6.12
C GLN A 93 -1.21 4.54 5.86
N HIS A 94 -1.13 3.54 4.99
CA HIS A 94 -2.26 2.66 4.68
C HIS A 94 -2.55 1.62 5.77
N HIS A 95 -1.55 1.21 6.55
CA HIS A 95 -1.70 0.19 7.59
C HIS A 95 -1.77 0.73 9.03
N GLN A 96 -1.74 2.06 9.22
CA GLN A 96 -1.64 2.68 10.57
C GLN A 96 -0.59 1.95 11.41
N LEU A 97 0.61 1.78 10.84
CA LEU A 97 1.69 1.08 11.52
C LEU A 97 2.33 2.05 12.52
N GLU A 98 2.18 1.74 13.81
CA GLU A 98 2.93 2.44 14.85
C GLU A 98 4.28 1.72 15.05
N SER A 99 5.35 2.51 15.11
CA SER A 99 6.69 2.03 15.44
C SER A 99 6.91 2.17 16.94
N LYS A 100 7.20 1.06 17.62
CA LYS A 100 7.76 1.11 18.98
C LYS A 100 9.27 1.40 18.90
N GLU A 101 9.86 1.87 20.00
CA GLU A 101 11.30 2.23 20.10
C GLU A 101 12.25 1.09 19.66
N ASP A 102 11.81 -0.17 19.73
CA ASP A 102 12.55 -1.35 19.29
C ASP A 102 12.48 -1.64 17.77
N GLY A 103 11.86 -0.76 16.98
CA GLY A 103 11.80 -0.87 15.51
C GLY A 103 10.76 -1.89 14.98
N VAL A 104 10.01 -2.56 15.86
CA VAL A 104 8.93 -3.47 15.46
C VAL A 104 7.69 -2.65 15.11
N MET A 105 7.20 -2.81 13.87
CA MET A 105 5.97 -2.15 13.39
C MET A 105 4.75 -3.04 13.69
N PHE A 106 3.74 -2.49 14.36
CA PHE A 106 2.48 -3.18 14.60
C PHE A 106 1.30 -2.41 13.98
N LYS A 107 0.33 -3.14 13.41
CA LYS A 107 -0.92 -2.55 12.90
C LYS A 107 -1.78 -2.10 14.10
N ASN A 108 -2.12 -0.82 14.18
CA ASN A 108 -2.92 -0.26 15.29
C ASN A 108 -4.37 -0.79 15.32
N SER A 109 -4.90 -1.26 14.18
CA SER A 109 -6.18 -1.98 14.12
C SER A 109 -6.07 -3.18 13.19
N GLN A 110 -5.84 -4.36 13.76
CA GLN A 110 -5.72 -5.59 12.98
C GLN A 110 -7.05 -6.00 12.33
N THR A 111 -8.17 -5.59 12.92
CA THR A 111 -9.53 -5.91 12.48
C THR A 111 -10.36 -4.63 12.25
N PRO A 112 -11.40 -4.67 11.38
CA PRO A 112 -12.35 -3.57 11.23
C PRO A 112 -13.06 -3.19 12.53
N LEU A 113 -13.25 -4.15 13.45
CA LEU A 113 -13.91 -3.93 14.73
C LEU A 113 -13.01 -3.17 15.71
N ALA A 114 -11.72 -3.51 15.78
CA ALA A 114 -10.72 -2.73 16.51
C ALA A 114 -10.62 -1.28 16.01
N TRP A 115 -10.75 -1.08 14.69
CA TRP A 115 -10.78 0.25 14.08
C TRP A 115 -12.04 1.05 14.45
N LEU A 116 -13.21 0.41 14.52
CA LEU A 116 -14.44 1.06 15.00
C LEU A 116 -14.32 1.44 16.48
N LYS A 117 -13.81 0.54 17.32
CA LYS A 117 -13.64 0.79 18.77
C LYS A 117 -12.66 1.93 19.04
N SER A 118 -11.57 2.05 18.29
CA SER A 118 -10.59 3.13 18.48
C SER A 118 -11.12 4.51 18.09
N ARG A 119 -12.15 4.58 17.23
CA ARG A 119 -12.71 5.84 16.71
C ARG A 119 -14.00 6.29 17.40
N ASN A 120 -14.67 5.41 18.14
CA ASN A 120 -15.84 5.75 18.93
C ASN A 120 -15.46 6.60 20.15
N GLY A 121 -15.39 7.92 19.96
CA GLY A 121 -15.32 8.86 21.07
C GLY A 121 -16.63 8.87 21.85
N LYS A 122 -16.56 8.91 23.19
CA LYS A 122 -17.71 8.90 24.12
C LYS A 122 -18.85 9.89 23.81
N ASN A 123 -18.60 10.91 22.97
CA ASN A 123 -19.56 11.97 22.62
C ASN A 123 -19.90 12.06 21.12
N GLN A 124 -19.58 11.05 20.30
CA GLN A 124 -19.99 11.06 18.89
C GLN A 124 -21.44 10.58 18.73
N LYS A 125 -22.27 11.44 18.15
CA LYS A 125 -23.68 11.14 17.85
C LYS A 125 -23.72 10.04 16.77
N GLY A 126 -24.19 8.84 17.13
CA GLY A 126 -24.20 7.66 16.26
C GLY A 126 -23.03 6.68 16.46
N ALA A 127 -22.23 6.86 17.51
CA ALA A 127 -21.20 5.88 17.89
C ALA A 127 -21.85 4.53 18.27
N ILE A 128 -21.44 3.46 17.59
CA ILE A 128 -21.83 2.09 17.94
C ILE A 128 -20.96 1.66 19.11
N VAL A 129 -21.41 1.90 20.33
CA VAL A 129 -20.67 1.49 21.53
C VAL A 129 -20.86 -0.02 21.70
N PHE A 130 -19.84 -0.80 21.36
CA PHE A 130 -19.78 -2.21 21.72
C PHE A 130 -19.48 -2.33 23.22
N ASP A 131 -20.21 -3.19 23.93
CA ASP A 131 -19.74 -3.64 25.23
C ASP A 131 -18.43 -4.44 25.08
N ASP A 132 -17.63 -4.52 26.14
CA ASP A 132 -16.35 -5.23 26.10
C ASP A 132 -16.52 -6.72 25.74
N VAL A 133 -17.65 -7.32 26.15
CA VAL A 133 -18.01 -8.70 25.82
C VAL A 133 -18.34 -8.85 24.33
N GLU A 134 -19.12 -7.94 23.76
CA GLU A 134 -19.49 -7.94 22.34
C GLU A 134 -18.27 -7.72 21.45
N PHE A 135 -17.38 -6.80 21.87
CA PHE A 135 -16.12 -6.57 21.21
C PHE A 135 -15.24 -7.83 21.19
N ALA A 136 -15.07 -8.49 22.35
CA ALA A 136 -14.27 -9.71 22.44
C ALA A 136 -14.86 -10.87 21.62
N ALA A 137 -16.18 -10.99 21.56
CA ALA A 137 -16.86 -11.98 20.73
C ALA A 137 -16.65 -11.70 19.22
N GLY A 138 -16.75 -10.44 18.80
CA GLY A 138 -16.52 -10.04 17.42
C GLY A 138 -15.07 -10.24 16.98
N GLU A 139 -14.08 -9.90 17.82
CA GLU A 139 -12.67 -10.17 17.55
C GLU A 139 -12.38 -11.67 17.40
N ARG A 140 -13.00 -12.51 18.24
CA ARG A 140 -12.91 -13.98 18.10
C ARG A 140 -13.51 -14.47 16.79
N LEU A 141 -14.67 -13.95 16.41
CA LEU A 141 -15.31 -14.31 15.13
C LEU A 141 -14.46 -13.92 13.92
N CYS A 142 -13.84 -12.73 13.94
CA CYS A 142 -12.92 -12.31 12.88
C CYS A 142 -11.74 -13.26 12.75
N ARG A 143 -11.13 -13.65 13.87
CA ARG A 143 -10.04 -14.63 13.90
C ARG A 143 -10.48 -15.99 13.35
N ASP A 144 -11.62 -16.50 13.78
CA ASP A 144 -12.14 -17.80 13.32
C ASP A 144 -12.46 -17.77 11.82
N PHE A 145 -12.99 -16.66 11.30
CA PHE A 145 -13.23 -16.47 9.87
C PHE A 145 -11.92 -16.46 9.07
N GLU A 146 -10.91 -15.71 9.50
CA GLU A 146 -9.60 -15.67 8.84
C GLU A 146 -8.92 -17.05 8.84
N LEU A 147 -8.98 -17.77 9.98
CA LEU A 147 -8.50 -19.14 10.07
C LEU A 147 -9.25 -20.05 9.10
N SER A 148 -10.58 -19.93 8.99
CA SER A 148 -11.38 -20.72 8.06
C SER A 148 -11.02 -20.48 6.59
N GLN A 149 -10.66 -19.25 6.21
CA GLN A 149 -10.21 -18.91 4.86
C GLN A 149 -8.83 -19.52 4.54
N SER A 150 -7.95 -19.58 5.54
CA SER A 150 -6.59 -20.14 5.40
C SER A 150 -6.58 -21.68 5.41
N CYS A 151 -7.54 -22.29 6.11
CA CYS A 151 -7.73 -23.72 6.14
C CYS A 151 -8.70 -24.16 5.02
N LYS A 152 -8.20 -24.26 3.79
CA LYS A 152 -8.95 -24.78 2.62
C LYS A 152 -9.45 -26.24 2.75
N SER A 153 -9.27 -26.88 3.91
CA SER A 153 -9.76 -28.23 4.19
C SER A 153 -10.25 -28.39 5.64
N ILE A 154 -11.27 -27.62 6.05
CA ILE A 154 -11.98 -27.88 7.32
C ILE A 154 -13.47 -28.17 7.12
N THR A 155 -14.05 -27.90 5.95
CA THR A 155 -15.38 -28.42 5.66
C THR A 155 -15.24 -29.92 5.41
N LEU A 156 -15.76 -30.72 6.34
CA LEU A 156 -16.05 -32.13 6.11
C LEU A 156 -16.79 -32.24 4.78
N ASP A 157 -16.16 -32.87 3.79
CA ASP A 157 -16.80 -33.20 2.54
C ASP A 157 -17.87 -34.24 2.84
N LEU A 158 -19.11 -33.80 3.03
CA LEU A 158 -20.26 -34.66 3.34
C LEU A 158 -20.55 -35.65 2.20
N SER A 159 -20.00 -35.43 1.00
CA SER A 159 -20.08 -36.40 -0.10
C SER A 159 -19.16 -37.62 0.09
N ARG A 160 -18.18 -37.55 1.00
CA ARG A 160 -17.25 -38.64 1.35
C ARG A 160 -17.67 -39.45 2.56
N VAL A 161 -18.82 -39.17 3.17
CA VAL A 161 -19.42 -40.06 4.17
C VAL A 161 -20.04 -41.24 3.41
N SER A 162 -19.18 -42.12 2.90
CA SER A 162 -19.62 -43.46 2.55
C SER A 162 -19.81 -44.23 3.85
N VAL A 163 -21.00 -44.80 4.03
CA VAL A 163 -21.28 -45.75 5.11
C VAL A 163 -20.50 -47.02 4.76
N GLN A 164 -19.22 -47.09 5.14
CA GLN A 164 -18.45 -48.32 5.08
C GLN A 164 -18.58 -49.04 6.41
N ASP A 165 -19.30 -50.15 6.33
CA ASP A 165 -19.35 -51.21 7.32
C ASP A 165 -17.92 -51.64 7.69
N GLY A 166 -17.74 -52.02 8.96
CA GLY A 166 -16.52 -51.83 9.71
C GLY A 166 -15.21 -52.30 9.05
N ARG A 167 -14.25 -51.36 8.91
CA ARG A 167 -12.80 -51.58 9.06
C ARG A 167 -12.08 -50.23 9.09
N ARG A 168 -11.41 -49.94 10.20
CA ARG A 168 -10.60 -48.73 10.39
C ARG A 168 -9.41 -48.76 9.43
N ALA A 169 -9.46 -47.97 8.36
CA ALA A 169 -8.26 -47.52 7.65
C ALA A 169 -7.73 -46.29 8.41
N GLY A 170 -6.60 -46.46 9.09
CA GLY A 170 -5.93 -45.39 9.82
C GLY A 170 -5.41 -44.33 8.85
N HIS A 171 -5.94 -43.11 8.96
CA HIS A 171 -5.28 -41.92 8.44
C HIS A 171 -4.66 -41.20 9.64
N GLU A 172 -3.34 -41.29 9.77
CA GLU A 172 -2.59 -40.46 10.72
C GLU A 172 -2.70 -39.01 10.28
N TYR A 173 -3.32 -38.18 11.12
CA TYR A 173 -3.12 -36.74 11.10
C TYR A 173 -1.91 -36.45 11.98
N SER A 174 -0.74 -36.24 11.37
CA SER A 174 0.40 -35.66 12.08
C SER A 174 0.13 -34.16 12.32
N ASP A 175 0.24 -33.79 13.59
CA ASP A 175 0.42 -32.45 14.14
C ASP A 175 -0.68 -31.41 13.89
N VAL A 176 -1.80 -31.62 14.57
CA VAL A 176 -2.66 -30.52 15.02
C VAL A 176 -2.04 -29.91 16.28
N PRO A 177 -1.72 -28.60 16.33
CA PRO A 177 -1.28 -27.97 17.57
C PRO A 177 -2.36 -28.12 18.65
N GLY A 178 -2.01 -28.65 19.82
CA GLY A 178 -2.94 -28.94 20.92
C GLY A 178 -3.83 -27.77 21.37
N ALA A 179 -3.48 -26.53 20.99
CA ALA A 179 -4.29 -25.33 21.20
C ALA A 179 -5.67 -25.38 20.50
N VAL A 180 -5.82 -26.13 19.40
CA VAL A 180 -7.10 -26.26 18.66
C VAL A 180 -8.08 -27.20 19.38
N LEU A 181 -7.58 -28.17 20.14
CA LEU A 181 -8.41 -29.11 20.90
C LEU A 181 -8.87 -28.54 22.25
N ASP A 182 -8.16 -27.56 22.79
CA ASP A 182 -8.46 -26.99 24.11
C ASP A 182 -9.67 -26.03 24.09
N ALA A 183 -9.94 -25.41 22.93
CA ALA A 183 -11.11 -24.56 22.72
C ALA A 183 -12.45 -25.29 22.90
N ARG A 184 -12.47 -26.63 22.83
CA ARG A 184 -13.68 -27.45 22.94
C ARG A 184 -13.99 -27.93 24.35
N LYS A 185 -13.04 -27.84 25.30
CA LYS A 185 -13.19 -28.44 26.64
C LYS A 185 -13.79 -27.52 27.71
N VAL A 186 -13.94 -26.22 27.44
CA VAL A 186 -14.45 -25.27 28.45
C VAL A 186 -15.98 -25.32 28.61
N TYR A 187 -16.71 -26.05 27.77
CA TYR A 187 -18.18 -26.13 27.81
C TYR A 187 -18.75 -27.48 28.25
N ILE A 188 -18.23 -28.12 29.30
CA ILE A 188 -19.02 -29.09 30.08
C ILE A 188 -18.59 -29.01 31.56
N LYS A 189 -19.28 -28.19 32.34
CA LYS A 189 -19.57 -28.43 33.76
C LYS A 189 -20.88 -27.70 34.08
N LEU A 190 -21.97 -28.48 34.04
CA LEU A 190 -23.16 -28.26 34.86
C LEU A 190 -22.87 -28.78 36.26
#